data_AF-T1QXD1-F1
#
_entry.id   AF-T1QXD1-F1
#
_cell.length_a   1.000
_cell.length_b   1.000
_cell.length_c   1.000
_cell.angle_alpha   90.00
_cell.angle_beta   90.00
_cell.angle_gamma   90.00
#
_symmetry.space_group_name_H-M   'P 1'
#
loop_
_entity.id
_entity.type
_entity.pdbx_description
1 polymer ?
#
loop_
_entity_poly.entity_id
_entity_poly.type
_entity_poly.pdbx_seq_one_letter_code
_entity_poly.pdbx_strand_id
1 'polypeptide(L)'
;SPGRLQMDLTGLRDEDLAPFLIRKRWEKEPHPYIFFNDDHVSMTFIGFHLEPNNQNSVDAIDPTSRRVIKANVMTTALYEGLKLQRVPFNVNFDSLPRGEKIERICNVLGINWPLDPDETYELTTDNILKMLAIHMRFRCGIPVIIMGETGCGKTRLIKYLCELRRSGVPSENMKLVKVHGGTSSEMIYSKVREAENIAAFNKQEYGFDSVLFFDEANTTEAISSIKEVLCDKTVKGKKLTRHSGLQIIAACNPYRKHTDEMIQR
;
A
#
# COMPACT_ATOMS: atom_id res chain seq x y z
N SER A 1 -1.73 -34.96 3.57
CA SER A 1 -0.28 -35.06 3.34
C SER A 1 -0.02 -35.49 1.91
N PRO A 2 0.49 -34.57 1.09
CA PRO A 2 1.79 -34.79 0.45
C PRO A 2 2.73 -33.60 0.66
N GLY A 3 4.02 -33.90 0.86
CA GLY A 3 5.14 -33.01 0.55
C GLY A 3 5.52 -31.94 1.57
N ARG A 4 6.03 -32.32 2.74
CA ARG A 4 7.11 -31.54 3.36
C ARG A 4 8.30 -31.58 2.39
N LEU A 5 8.38 -30.59 1.50
CA LEU A 5 9.63 -30.28 0.82
C LEU A 5 10.50 -29.56 1.85
N GLN A 6 11.31 -30.33 2.56
CA GLN A 6 12.43 -29.81 3.32
C GLN A 6 13.39 -29.24 2.27
N MET A 7 13.32 -27.93 2.03
CA MET A 7 14.32 -27.25 1.21
C MET A 7 15.63 -27.28 1.99
N ASP A 8 16.54 -28.15 1.56
CA ASP A 8 17.93 -28.11 1.98
C ASP A 8 18.51 -26.78 1.47
N LEU A 9 18.81 -25.86 2.39
CA LEU A 9 19.35 -24.53 2.09
C LEU A 9 20.88 -24.55 1.97
N THR A 10 21.53 -25.73 2.08
CA THR A 10 22.97 -25.86 1.85
C THR A 10 23.26 -25.75 0.35
N GLY A 11 23.92 -24.66 -0.07
CA GLY A 11 24.37 -24.48 -1.45
C GLY A 11 23.47 -23.64 -2.37
N LEU A 12 22.59 -22.77 -1.82
CA LEU A 12 21.82 -21.81 -2.63
C LEU A 12 22.74 -21.02 -3.58
N ARG A 13 22.52 -21.21 -4.89
CA ARG A 13 23.20 -20.47 -5.96
C ARG A 13 22.45 -19.18 -6.21
N ASP A 14 23.12 -18.17 -6.77
CA ASP A 14 22.47 -16.88 -7.08
C ASP A 14 21.26 -17.04 -8.04
N GLU A 15 21.27 -18.11 -8.85
CA GLU A 15 20.17 -18.53 -9.72
C GLU A 15 18.88 -18.86 -8.93
N ASP A 16 19.00 -19.39 -7.72
CA ASP A 16 17.85 -19.79 -6.88
C ASP A 16 17.15 -18.57 -6.27
N LEU A 17 17.85 -17.43 -6.17
CA LEU A 17 17.28 -16.16 -5.73
C LEU A 17 16.59 -15.39 -6.85
N ALA A 18 16.90 -15.67 -8.12
CA ALA A 18 16.41 -14.93 -9.28
C ALA A 18 14.87 -14.75 -9.34
N PRO A 19 14.03 -15.74 -8.95
CA PRO A 19 12.58 -15.57 -8.90
C PRO A 19 12.11 -14.55 -7.85
N PHE A 20 12.90 -14.36 -6.79
CA PHE A 20 12.59 -13.52 -5.64
C PHE A 20 13.23 -12.13 -5.72
N LEU A 21 14.14 -11.92 -6.68
CA LEU A 21 14.74 -10.62 -6.93
C LEU A 21 13.70 -9.63 -7.44
N ILE A 22 13.69 -8.44 -6.81
CA ILE A 22 12.81 -7.34 -7.17
C ILE A 22 13.15 -6.85 -8.59
N ARG A 23 12.25 -7.11 -9.54
CA ARG A 23 12.41 -6.70 -10.95
C ARG A 23 12.13 -5.21 -11.19
N LYS A 24 11.26 -4.61 -10.38
CA LYS A 24 10.92 -3.18 -10.42
C LYS A 24 10.90 -2.62 -9.01
N ARG A 25 11.61 -1.52 -8.79
CA ARG A 25 11.63 -0.82 -7.50
C ARG A 25 10.70 0.36 -7.55
N TRP A 26 9.89 0.53 -6.52
CA TRP A 26 8.96 1.64 -6.42
C TRP A 26 9.65 2.98 -6.66
N GLU A 27 10.78 3.22 -6.00
CA GLU A 27 11.50 4.50 -6.01
C GLU A 27 12.12 4.85 -7.38
N LYS A 28 12.14 3.91 -8.33
CA LYS A 28 12.75 4.08 -9.66
C LYS A 28 11.74 4.19 -10.79
N GLU A 29 10.46 4.04 -10.50
CA GLU A 29 9.38 4.02 -11.49
C GLU A 29 8.46 5.23 -11.28
N PRO A 30 7.87 5.79 -12.36
CA PRO A 30 6.87 6.83 -12.23
C PRO A 30 5.55 6.28 -11.67
N HIS A 31 4.85 7.08 -10.87
CA HIS A 31 3.57 6.72 -10.23
C HIS A 31 2.44 7.71 -10.57
N PRO A 32 2.04 7.83 -11.85
CA PRO A 32 1.03 8.79 -12.26
C PRO A 32 -0.38 8.33 -11.87
N TYR A 33 -0.97 8.92 -10.83
CA TYR A 33 -2.32 8.56 -10.38
C TYR A 33 -3.31 9.71 -10.52
N ILE A 34 -4.51 9.34 -10.97
CA ILE A 34 -5.71 10.19 -10.97
C ILE A 34 -6.74 9.46 -10.10
N PHE A 35 -7.24 10.15 -9.08
CA PHE A 35 -8.31 9.67 -8.23
C PHE A 35 -9.56 10.51 -8.46
N PHE A 36 -10.70 9.83 -8.59
CA PHE A 36 -12.01 10.46 -8.41
C PHE A 36 -12.32 10.37 -6.92
N ASN A 37 -12.49 11.51 -6.28
CA ASN A 37 -12.65 11.59 -4.84
C ASN A 37 -14.04 11.07 -4.42
N ASP A 38 -14.20 10.80 -3.12
CA ASP A 38 -15.45 10.22 -2.59
C ASP A 38 -16.64 11.17 -2.68
N ASP A 39 -16.39 12.48 -2.77
CA ASP A 39 -17.41 13.51 -3.01
C ASP A 39 -18.07 13.43 -4.40
N HIS A 40 -17.58 12.55 -5.28
CA HIS A 40 -18.06 12.34 -6.65
C HIS A 40 -18.00 13.59 -7.56
N VAL A 41 -17.31 14.64 -7.13
CA VAL A 41 -17.22 15.92 -7.85
C VAL A 41 -15.78 16.28 -8.13
N SER A 42 -14.88 16.08 -7.16
CA SER A 42 -13.49 16.49 -7.27
C SER A 42 -12.56 15.34 -7.68
N MET A 43 -11.38 15.74 -8.17
CA MET A 43 -10.34 14.81 -8.60
C MET A 43 -9.01 15.17 -7.97
N THR A 44 -8.23 14.16 -7.62
CA THR A 44 -6.86 14.31 -7.12
C THR A 44 -5.87 13.79 -8.17
N PHE A 45 -4.98 14.68 -8.63
CA PHE A 45 -3.86 14.34 -9.52
C PHE A 45 -2.57 14.34 -8.71
N ILE A 46 -1.80 13.25 -8.77
CA ILE A 46 -0.55 13.11 -8.00
C ILE A 46 0.46 12.21 -8.72
N GLY A 47 1.76 12.53 -8.58
CA GLY A 47 2.86 11.74 -9.13
C GLY A 47 3.19 12.03 -10.60
N PHE A 48 2.54 13.02 -11.21
CA PHE A 48 2.84 13.51 -12.56
C PHE A 48 2.30 14.92 -12.77
N HIS A 49 2.89 15.65 -13.71
CA HIS A 49 2.37 16.93 -14.21
C HIS A 49 1.92 16.80 -15.66
N LEU A 50 1.06 17.72 -16.09
CA LEU A 50 0.51 17.88 -17.42
C LEU A 50 1.13 19.11 -18.08
N GLU A 51 1.65 18.94 -19.29
CA GLU A 51 2.28 20.02 -20.06
C GLU A 51 1.79 20.01 -21.52
N PRO A 52 1.24 21.12 -22.04
CA PRO A 52 0.90 21.24 -23.45
C PRO A 52 2.12 21.06 -24.35
N ASN A 53 1.95 20.38 -25.47
CA ASN A 53 3.00 20.10 -26.44
C ASN A 53 2.72 20.79 -27.79
N ASN A 54 3.68 20.71 -28.71
CA ASN A 54 3.61 21.35 -30.02
C ASN A 54 2.63 20.67 -31.01
N GLN A 55 1.97 19.59 -30.60
CA GLN A 55 1.02 18.80 -31.41
C GLN A 55 -0.44 19.11 -31.05
N ASN A 56 -0.72 20.26 -30.42
CA ASN A 56 -2.06 20.64 -29.94
C ASN A 56 -2.67 19.59 -28.99
N SER A 57 -1.82 19.07 -28.12
CA SER A 57 -2.11 17.98 -27.19
C SER A 57 -1.34 18.22 -25.89
N VAL A 58 -1.56 17.39 -24.88
CA VAL A 58 -0.95 17.54 -23.55
C VAL A 58 -0.29 16.23 -23.16
N ASP A 59 0.95 16.33 -22.70
CA ASP A 59 1.77 15.21 -22.23
C ASP A 59 1.69 15.07 -20.71
N ALA A 60 1.78 13.84 -20.20
CA ALA A 60 2.03 13.55 -18.80
C ALA A 60 3.54 13.39 -18.58
N ILE A 61 4.10 14.19 -17.69
CA ILE A 61 5.53 14.25 -17.41
C ILE A 61 5.83 13.95 -15.94
N ASP A 62 7.03 13.42 -15.69
CA ASP A 62 7.57 13.29 -14.35
C ASP A 62 7.98 14.69 -13.82
N PRO A 63 7.47 15.11 -12.65
CA PRO A 63 7.64 16.48 -12.17
C PRO A 63 9.09 16.81 -11.84
N THR A 64 9.90 15.82 -11.45
CA THR A 64 11.30 16.00 -11.03
C THR A 64 12.26 15.92 -12.22
N SER A 65 12.20 14.84 -12.99
CA SER A 65 13.11 14.57 -14.11
C SER A 65 12.70 15.24 -15.41
N ARG A 66 11.47 15.78 -15.50
CA ARG A 66 10.87 16.38 -16.70
C ARG A 66 10.74 15.42 -17.88
N ARG A 67 10.94 14.12 -17.67
CA ARG A 67 10.78 13.10 -18.70
C ARG A 67 9.30 12.89 -18.98
N VAL A 68 8.97 12.70 -20.26
CA VAL A 68 7.62 12.31 -20.67
C VAL A 68 7.34 10.90 -20.17
N ILE A 69 6.36 10.75 -19.27
CA ILE A 69 5.84 9.45 -18.82
C ILE A 69 4.92 8.89 -19.91
N LYS A 70 4.04 9.73 -20.45
CA LYS A 70 3.13 9.37 -21.54
C LYS A 70 2.80 10.60 -22.38
N ALA A 71 3.06 10.52 -23.68
CA ALA A 71 2.72 11.59 -24.61
C ALA A 71 1.22 11.55 -24.98
N ASN A 72 0.69 12.72 -25.34
CA ASN A 72 -0.65 12.90 -25.92
C ASN A 72 -1.78 12.27 -25.08
N VAL A 73 -1.78 12.53 -23.76
CA VAL A 73 -2.78 11.95 -22.85
C VAL A 73 -4.16 12.60 -22.96
N MET A 74 -4.22 13.85 -23.42
CA MET A 74 -5.48 14.56 -23.68
C MET A 74 -5.28 15.69 -24.70
N THR A 75 -6.38 16.15 -25.30
CA THR A 75 -6.37 17.31 -26.19
C THR A 75 -6.23 18.61 -25.41
N THR A 76 -5.72 19.68 -26.05
CA THR A 76 -5.69 21.02 -25.46
C THR A 76 -7.09 21.50 -25.05
N ALA A 77 -8.12 21.18 -25.85
CA ALA A 77 -9.50 21.56 -25.56
C ALA A 77 -10.01 20.94 -24.25
N LEU A 78 -9.73 19.65 -24.00
CA LEU A 78 -10.11 19.00 -22.74
C LEU A 78 -9.32 19.58 -21.56
N TYR A 79 -8.02 19.81 -21.74
CA TYR A 79 -7.16 20.39 -20.70
C TYR A 79 -7.63 21.78 -20.26
N GLU A 80 -7.91 22.67 -21.21
CA GLU A 80 -8.45 24.00 -20.91
C GLU A 80 -9.87 23.92 -20.32
N GLY A 81 -10.71 22.99 -20.79
CA GLY A 81 -12.02 22.72 -20.19
C GLY A 81 -11.92 22.32 -18.70
N LEU A 82 -11.00 21.41 -18.36
CA LEU A 82 -10.79 20.97 -16.97
C LEU A 82 -10.15 22.07 -16.10
N LYS A 83 -9.27 22.90 -16.66
CA LYS A 83 -8.77 24.11 -15.98
C LYS A 83 -9.91 25.08 -15.63
N LEU A 84 -10.85 25.31 -16.55
CA LEU A 84 -12.02 26.16 -16.30
C LEU A 84 -12.89 25.60 -15.17
N GLN A 85 -12.97 24.27 -15.05
CA GLN A 85 -13.62 23.57 -13.91
C GLN A 85 -12.75 23.55 -12.64
N ARG A 86 -11.60 24.23 -12.64
CA ARG A 86 -10.67 24.34 -11.50
C ARG A 86 -10.12 23.00 -11.02
N VAL A 87 -9.94 22.03 -11.92
CA VAL A 87 -9.27 20.77 -11.59
C VAL A 87 -7.82 21.08 -11.15
N PRO A 88 -7.37 20.57 -9.99
CA PRO A 88 -6.08 20.93 -9.39
C PRO A 88 -4.92 20.18 -10.06
N PHE A 89 -4.61 20.53 -11.30
CA PHE A 89 -3.45 19.99 -12.01
C PHE A 89 -2.13 20.47 -11.43
N ASN A 90 -1.07 19.69 -11.65
CA ASN A 90 0.33 20.07 -11.41
C ASN A 90 0.63 20.55 -9.98
N VAL A 91 -0.10 20.02 -9.00
CA VAL A 91 0.14 20.40 -7.61
C VAL A 91 1.36 19.70 -7.06
N ASN A 92 2.30 20.49 -6.55
CA ASN A 92 3.46 19.99 -5.82
C ASN A 92 3.08 19.69 -4.36
N PHE A 93 2.80 18.42 -4.07
CA PHE A 93 2.42 17.94 -2.74
C PHE A 93 3.50 18.16 -1.68
N ASP A 94 4.78 18.20 -2.03
CA ASP A 94 5.85 18.44 -1.05
C ASP A 94 5.82 19.89 -0.53
N SER A 95 5.38 20.83 -1.37
CA SER A 95 5.27 22.26 -1.01
C SER A 95 3.98 22.64 -0.29
N LEU A 96 2.98 21.76 -0.24
CA LEU A 96 1.71 22.06 0.41
C LEU A 96 1.86 22.15 1.94
N PRO A 97 1.08 23.02 2.61
CA PRO A 97 0.90 22.95 4.05
C PRO A 97 0.39 21.57 4.48
N ARG A 98 0.81 21.12 5.66
CA ARG A 98 0.46 19.78 6.18
C ARG A 98 -1.05 19.51 6.20
N GLY A 99 -1.85 20.49 6.66
CA GLY A 99 -3.31 20.37 6.69
C GLY A 99 -3.91 20.10 5.31
N GLU A 100 -3.44 20.80 4.27
CA GLU A 100 -3.89 20.58 2.89
C GLU A 100 -3.45 19.21 2.35
N LYS A 101 -2.27 18.71 2.73
CA LYS A 101 -1.86 17.34 2.38
C LYS A 101 -2.84 16.33 2.96
N ILE A 102 -3.17 16.47 4.24
CA ILE A 102 -4.09 15.58 4.96
C ILE A 102 -5.49 15.63 4.34
N GLU A 103 -6.02 16.83 4.09
CA GLU A 103 -7.32 17.02 3.44
C GLU A 103 -7.39 16.30 2.09
N ARG A 104 -6.38 16.45 1.24
CA ARG A 104 -6.33 15.78 -0.07
C ARG A 104 -6.25 14.26 0.04
N ILE A 105 -5.49 13.73 1.00
CA ILE A 105 -5.46 12.29 1.27
C ILE A 105 -6.85 11.83 1.70
N CYS A 106 -7.47 12.53 2.66
CA CYS A 106 -8.78 12.21 3.18
C CYS A 106 -9.89 12.27 2.12
N ASN A 107 -9.86 13.22 1.19
CA ASN A 107 -10.80 13.31 0.07
C ASN A 107 -10.75 12.06 -0.84
N VAL A 108 -9.55 11.53 -1.06
CA VAL A 108 -9.38 10.26 -1.82
C VAL A 108 -9.85 9.06 -0.99
N LEU A 109 -9.59 9.06 0.31
CA LEU A 109 -9.94 7.98 1.23
C LEU A 109 -11.43 7.96 1.64
N GLY A 110 -12.20 9.01 1.36
CA GLY A 110 -13.59 9.18 1.79
C GLY A 110 -13.72 9.50 3.29
N ILE A 111 -12.80 10.30 3.84
CA ILE A 111 -12.80 10.69 5.26
C ILE A 111 -13.29 12.14 5.38
N ASN A 112 -14.48 12.32 5.97
CA ASN A 112 -15.14 13.63 6.03
C ASN A 112 -14.57 14.59 7.10
N TRP A 113 -13.92 14.06 8.14
CA TRP A 113 -13.42 14.86 9.28
C TRP A 113 -11.92 14.63 9.47
N PRO A 114 -11.06 15.19 8.61
CA PRO A 114 -9.63 14.94 8.68
C PRO A 114 -9.06 15.31 10.04
N LEU A 115 -8.39 14.35 10.67
CA LEU A 115 -7.61 14.55 11.90
C LEU A 115 -6.21 14.02 11.65
N ASP A 116 -5.20 14.81 12.00
CA ASP A 116 -3.82 14.35 11.91
C ASP A 116 -3.50 13.36 13.05
N PRO A 117 -3.18 12.08 12.75
CA PRO A 117 -2.94 11.09 13.79
C PRO A 117 -1.53 11.17 14.41
N ASP A 118 -0.54 11.72 13.69
CA ASP A 118 0.86 11.80 14.14
C ASP A 118 1.58 12.95 13.41
N GLU A 119 1.67 14.12 14.06
CA GLU A 119 2.36 15.31 13.53
C GLU A 119 3.83 15.05 13.20
N THR A 120 4.45 14.03 13.81
CA THR A 120 5.87 13.70 13.61
C THR A 120 6.11 12.80 12.40
N TYR A 121 5.05 12.27 11.77
CA TYR A 121 5.18 11.50 10.53
C TYR A 121 5.25 12.43 9.32
N GLU A 122 6.29 12.29 8.50
CA GLU A 122 6.49 13.17 7.35
C GLU A 122 5.63 12.77 6.13
N LEU A 123 4.76 13.67 5.70
CA LEU A 123 3.91 13.50 4.52
C LEU A 123 4.62 14.01 3.25
N THR A 124 5.59 13.23 2.78
CA THR A 124 6.21 13.43 1.46
C THR A 124 5.29 12.92 0.35
N THR A 125 5.44 13.43 -0.88
CA THR A 125 4.70 12.93 -2.06
C THR A 125 4.82 11.41 -2.21
N ASP A 126 6.00 10.85 -1.94
CA ASP A 126 6.24 9.40 -2.00
C ASP A 126 5.45 8.61 -0.94
N ASN A 127 5.45 9.06 0.32
CA ASN A 127 4.67 8.43 1.38
C ASN A 127 3.16 8.49 1.08
N ILE A 128 2.69 9.62 0.55
CA ILE A 128 1.29 9.80 0.13
C ILE A 128 0.95 8.82 -1.00
N LEU A 129 1.76 8.75 -2.05
CA LEU A 129 1.55 7.83 -3.17
C LEU A 129 1.50 6.37 -2.71
N LYS A 130 2.38 5.97 -1.78
CA LYS A 130 2.37 4.62 -1.18
C LYS A 130 1.07 4.34 -0.42
N MET A 131 0.59 5.29 0.39
CA MET A 131 -0.69 5.16 1.10
C MET A 131 -1.87 5.03 0.13
N LEU A 132 -1.93 5.88 -0.90
CA LEU A 132 -2.99 5.87 -1.89
C LEU A 132 -2.96 4.60 -2.76
N ALA A 133 -1.77 4.09 -3.09
CA ALA A 133 -1.61 2.82 -3.80
C ALA A 133 -2.11 1.62 -2.97
N ILE A 134 -1.84 1.61 -1.66
CA ILE A 134 -2.39 0.59 -0.74
C ILE A 134 -3.92 0.68 -0.72
N HIS A 135 -4.47 1.89 -0.57
CA HIS A 135 -5.93 2.11 -0.58
C HIS A 135 -6.57 1.60 -1.88
N MET A 136 -6.00 1.90 -3.05
CA MET A 136 -6.55 1.45 -4.34
C MET A 136 -6.49 -0.05 -4.52
N ARG A 137 -5.40 -0.70 -4.07
CA ARG A 137 -5.32 -2.16 -4.10
C ARG A 137 -6.46 -2.78 -3.30
N PHE A 138 -6.76 -2.25 -2.11
CA PHE A 138 -7.91 -2.70 -1.35
C PHE A 138 -9.24 -2.45 -2.05
N ARG A 139 -9.44 -1.23 -2.58
CA ARG A 139 -10.67 -0.86 -3.31
C ARG A 139 -10.92 -1.77 -4.52
N CYS A 140 -9.86 -2.21 -5.19
CA CYS A 140 -9.92 -3.12 -6.34
C CYS A 140 -9.84 -4.62 -5.95
N GLY A 141 -9.79 -4.96 -4.67
CA GLY A 141 -9.69 -6.37 -4.22
C GLY A 141 -8.34 -7.04 -4.53
N ILE A 142 -7.29 -6.27 -4.80
CA ILE A 142 -5.94 -6.78 -5.10
C ILE A 142 -5.19 -7.02 -3.79
N PRO A 143 -4.57 -8.20 -3.58
CA PRO A 143 -3.74 -8.46 -2.40
C PRO A 143 -2.60 -7.45 -2.25
N VAL A 144 -2.35 -7.03 -1.00
CA VAL A 144 -1.30 -6.06 -0.65
C VAL A 144 -0.15 -6.79 0.04
N ILE A 145 0.98 -6.89 -0.67
CA ILE A 145 2.26 -7.35 -0.13
C ILE A 145 3.30 -6.28 -0.40
N ILE A 146 4.02 -5.86 0.64
CA ILE A 146 5.01 -4.79 0.58
C ILE A 146 6.38 -5.38 0.90
N MET A 147 7.30 -5.35 -0.06
CA MET A 147 8.68 -5.76 0.17
C MET A 147 9.56 -4.55 0.45
N GLY A 148 10.38 -4.62 1.49
CA GLY A 148 11.35 -3.58 1.83
C GLY A 148 12.23 -4.00 3.00
N GLU A 149 13.38 -3.36 3.17
CA GLU A 149 14.28 -3.63 4.29
C GLU A 149 13.67 -3.24 5.64
N THR A 150 14.15 -3.84 6.74
CA THR A 150 13.81 -3.38 8.08
C THR A 150 14.21 -1.93 8.26
N GLY A 151 13.39 -1.14 8.97
CA GLY A 151 13.67 0.27 9.20
C GLY A 151 13.25 1.22 8.07
N CYS A 152 12.78 0.73 6.91
CA CYS A 152 12.33 1.61 5.80
C CYS A 152 10.92 2.23 6.01
N GLY A 153 10.38 2.19 7.24
CA GLY A 153 9.14 2.87 7.58
C GLY A 153 7.82 2.18 7.21
N LYS A 154 7.81 0.93 6.71
CA LYS A 154 6.58 0.20 6.29
C LYS A 154 5.50 0.21 7.38
N THR A 155 5.85 -0.22 8.58
CA THR A 155 4.95 -0.33 9.72
C THR A 155 4.40 1.04 10.12
N ARG A 156 5.25 2.08 10.08
CA ARG A 156 4.85 3.45 10.44
C ARG A 156 3.88 4.04 9.40
N LEU A 157 4.13 3.81 8.11
CA LEU A 157 3.24 4.23 7.02
C LEU A 157 1.86 3.57 7.14
N ILE A 158 1.81 2.25 7.35
CA ILE A 158 0.54 1.52 7.50
C ILE A 158 -0.20 1.97 8.75
N LYS A 159 0.51 2.16 9.86
CA LYS A 159 -0.07 2.68 11.10
C LYS A 159 -0.68 4.06 10.89
N TYR A 160 0.05 4.98 10.26
CA TYR A 160 -0.46 6.32 9.93
C TYR A 160 -1.73 6.25 9.08
N LEU A 161 -1.74 5.43 8.02
CA LEU A 161 -2.93 5.23 7.17
C LEU A 161 -4.14 4.70 7.96
N CYS A 162 -3.92 3.76 8.88
CA CYS A 162 -5.00 3.22 9.72
C CYS A 162 -5.51 4.30 10.70
N GLU A 163 -4.61 5.00 11.38
CA GLU A 163 -5.00 6.03 12.34
C GLU A 163 -5.70 7.22 11.67
N LEU A 164 -5.31 7.55 10.44
CA LEU A 164 -6.00 8.55 9.63
C LEU A 164 -7.45 8.12 9.34
N ARG A 165 -7.68 6.84 8.98
CA ARG A 165 -9.02 6.30 8.71
C ARG A 165 -9.95 6.26 9.93
N ARG A 166 -9.43 5.99 11.13
CA ARG A 166 -10.27 5.98 12.34
C ARG A 166 -10.62 7.39 12.81
N SER A 167 -9.95 8.44 12.30
CA SER A 167 -10.34 9.83 12.51
C SER A 167 -10.59 10.20 13.99
N GLY A 168 -9.72 9.72 14.88
CA GLY A 168 -9.82 9.99 16.33
C GLY A 168 -10.73 9.05 17.12
N VAL A 169 -11.47 8.13 16.47
CA VAL A 169 -12.27 7.12 17.17
C VAL A 169 -11.36 6.26 18.06
N PRO A 170 -11.70 6.06 19.35
CA PRO A 170 -10.87 5.33 20.31
C PRO A 170 -11.05 3.81 20.18
N SER A 171 -10.90 3.28 18.96
CA SER A 171 -10.91 1.85 18.69
C SER A 171 -9.64 1.43 17.95
N GLU A 172 -9.13 0.23 18.26
CA GLU A 172 -8.02 -0.37 17.53
C GLU A 172 -8.52 -0.81 16.15
N ASN A 173 -7.96 -0.22 15.10
CA ASN A 173 -8.28 -0.58 13.71
C ASN A 173 -7.10 -1.18 12.95
N MET A 174 -5.99 -1.45 13.63
CA MET A 174 -4.83 -2.15 13.07
C MET A 174 -4.32 -3.20 14.06
N LYS A 175 -4.36 -4.47 13.67
CA LYS A 175 -3.74 -5.57 14.39
C LYS A 175 -2.39 -5.91 13.77
N LEU A 176 -1.30 -5.63 14.46
CA LEU A 176 0.06 -5.97 14.03
C LEU A 176 0.43 -7.39 14.48
N VAL A 177 0.88 -8.23 13.55
CA VAL A 177 1.41 -9.57 13.82
C VAL A 177 2.86 -9.62 13.36
N LYS A 178 3.78 -9.77 14.31
CA LYS A 178 5.20 -10.00 14.05
C LYS A 178 5.42 -11.48 13.75
N VAL A 179 5.69 -11.81 12.50
CA VAL A 179 5.95 -13.17 12.05
C VAL A 179 7.41 -13.52 12.31
N HIS A 180 7.65 -14.75 12.78
CA HIS A 180 8.98 -15.29 13.04
C HIS A 180 9.00 -16.81 12.76
N GLY A 181 10.16 -17.45 12.82
CA GLY A 181 10.32 -18.88 12.50
C GLY A 181 9.47 -19.86 13.34
N GLY A 182 8.99 -19.42 14.50
CA GLY A 182 8.07 -20.19 15.35
C GLY A 182 6.58 -19.95 15.07
N THR A 183 6.24 -19.05 14.15
CA THR A 183 4.83 -18.73 13.82
C THR A 183 4.21 -19.87 13.02
N SER A 184 3.29 -20.62 13.62
CA SER A 184 2.59 -21.72 12.96
C SER A 184 1.37 -21.26 12.15
N SER A 185 0.85 -22.14 11.29
CA SER A 185 -0.39 -21.90 10.55
C SER A 185 -1.58 -21.64 11.48
N GLU A 186 -1.68 -22.40 12.57
CA GLU A 186 -2.69 -22.26 13.61
C GLU A 186 -2.66 -20.86 14.24
N MET A 187 -1.47 -20.32 14.53
CA MET A 187 -1.32 -18.97 15.06
C MET A 187 -1.80 -17.92 14.05
N ILE A 188 -1.41 -18.06 12.77
CA ILE A 188 -1.87 -17.17 11.69
C ILE A 188 -3.40 -17.16 11.62
N TYR A 189 -4.02 -18.34 11.54
CA TYR A 189 -5.48 -18.46 11.43
C TYR A 189 -6.20 -17.90 12.66
N SER A 190 -5.68 -18.11 13.86
CA SER A 190 -6.22 -17.50 15.09
C SER A 190 -6.21 -15.98 15.00
N LYS A 191 -5.07 -15.39 14.58
CA LYS A 191 -4.94 -13.93 14.45
C LYS A 191 -5.86 -13.35 13.37
N VAL A 192 -6.10 -14.09 12.29
CA VAL A 192 -7.07 -13.70 11.26
C VAL A 192 -8.49 -13.65 11.81
N ARG A 193 -8.90 -14.66 12.59
CA ARG A 193 -10.24 -14.68 13.21
C ARG A 193 -10.41 -13.58 14.26
N GLU A 194 -9.39 -13.34 15.07
CA GLU A 194 -9.39 -12.21 16.02
C GLU A 194 -9.55 -10.87 15.27
N ALA A 195 -8.79 -10.65 14.19
CA ALA A 195 -8.86 -9.42 13.41
C ALA A 195 -10.20 -9.27 12.66
N GLU A 196 -10.76 -10.37 12.18
CA GLU A 196 -12.08 -10.41 11.52
C GLU A 196 -13.19 -9.93 12.47
N ASN A 197 -13.17 -10.38 13.73
CA ASN A 197 -14.15 -9.95 14.74
C ASN A 197 -14.01 -8.44 15.04
N ILE A 198 -12.78 -7.96 15.22
CA ILE A 198 -12.50 -6.52 15.44
C ILE A 198 -12.97 -5.70 14.24
N ALA A 199 -12.66 -6.16 13.03
CA ALA A 199 -13.06 -5.49 11.80
C ALA A 199 -14.58 -5.40 11.67
N ALA A 200 -15.29 -6.50 11.93
CA ALA A 200 -16.75 -6.54 11.84
C ALA A 200 -17.39 -5.57 12.84
N PHE A 201 -16.90 -5.53 14.08
CA PHE A 201 -17.35 -4.58 15.09
C PHE A 201 -17.09 -3.13 14.65
N ASN A 202 -15.87 -2.80 14.24
CA ASN A 202 -15.53 -1.46 13.79
C ASN A 202 -16.34 -1.01 12.57
N LYS A 203 -16.60 -1.94 11.64
CA LYS A 203 -17.40 -1.67 10.45
C LYS A 203 -18.86 -1.38 10.81
N GLN A 204 -19.42 -2.14 11.76
CA GLN A 204 -20.79 -1.98 12.21
C GLN A 204 -20.98 -0.71 13.05
N GLU A 205 -20.12 -0.47 14.02
CA GLU A 205 -20.29 0.61 15.00
C GLU A 205 -19.79 1.97 14.49
N TYR A 206 -18.73 1.97 13.66
CA TYR A 206 -18.04 3.21 13.25
C TYR A 206 -17.91 3.39 11.74
N GLY A 207 -18.28 2.40 10.92
CA GLY A 207 -18.29 2.49 9.46
C GLY A 207 -16.95 2.33 8.75
N PHE A 208 -15.82 2.25 9.47
CA PHE A 208 -14.49 2.12 8.88
C PHE A 208 -13.96 0.68 8.85
N ASP A 209 -13.03 0.42 7.93
CA ASP A 209 -12.34 -0.86 7.77
C ASP A 209 -11.16 -1.00 8.75
N SER A 210 -10.81 -2.24 9.10
CA SER A 210 -9.66 -2.55 9.96
C SER A 210 -8.60 -3.36 9.22
N VAL A 211 -7.34 -3.20 9.61
CA VAL A 211 -6.18 -3.84 8.97
C VAL A 211 -5.58 -4.92 9.86
N LEU A 212 -5.41 -6.12 9.32
CA LEU A 212 -4.48 -7.11 9.85
C LEU A 212 -3.15 -6.97 9.10
N PHE A 213 -2.08 -6.64 9.82
CA PHE A 213 -0.77 -6.45 9.22
C PHE A 213 0.22 -7.52 9.69
N PHE A 214 0.58 -8.43 8.79
CA PHE A 214 1.66 -9.39 8.99
C PHE A 214 2.99 -8.74 8.63
N ASP A 215 3.80 -8.42 9.63
CA ASP A 215 5.14 -7.89 9.42
C ASP A 215 6.16 -9.04 9.41
N GLU A 216 7.19 -8.92 8.57
CA GLU A 216 8.20 -9.97 8.33
C GLU A 216 7.59 -11.32 7.90
N ALA A 217 6.52 -11.29 7.10
CA ALA A 217 5.71 -12.45 6.73
C ALA A 217 6.47 -13.61 6.07
N ASN A 218 7.66 -13.38 5.53
CA ASN A 218 8.51 -14.41 4.92
C ASN A 218 9.54 -15.06 5.85
N THR A 219 9.47 -14.83 7.17
CA THR A 219 10.36 -15.46 8.17
C THR A 219 9.81 -16.77 8.74
N THR A 220 8.64 -17.22 8.30
CA THR A 220 7.99 -18.47 8.73
C THR A 220 7.91 -19.49 7.60
N GLU A 221 7.96 -20.78 7.93
CA GLU A 221 7.62 -21.87 7.01
C GLU A 221 6.11 -21.91 6.66
N ALA A 222 5.25 -21.28 7.48
CA ALA A 222 3.81 -21.22 7.29
C ALA A 222 3.35 -20.12 6.30
N ILE A 223 4.24 -19.66 5.41
CA ILE A 223 3.94 -18.58 4.44
C ILE A 223 2.76 -18.91 3.52
N SER A 224 2.54 -20.20 3.23
CA SER A 224 1.38 -20.67 2.45
C SER A 224 0.05 -20.28 3.09
N SER A 225 -0.02 -20.25 4.43
CA SER A 225 -1.21 -19.86 5.18
C SER A 225 -1.48 -18.35 5.08
N ILE A 226 -0.41 -17.54 5.01
CA ILE A 226 -0.53 -16.10 4.70
C ILE A 226 -1.02 -15.89 3.27
N LYS A 227 -0.51 -16.67 2.29
CA LYS A 227 -1.01 -16.66 0.91
C LYS A 227 -2.49 -17.00 0.86
N GLU A 228 -2.93 -18.07 1.53
CA GLU A 228 -4.34 -18.49 1.56
C GLU A 228 -5.23 -17.32 1.98
N VAL A 229 -4.88 -16.69 3.08
CA VAL A 229 -5.64 -15.59 3.67
C VAL A 229 -5.62 -14.33 2.78
N LEU A 230 -4.48 -14.01 2.16
CA LEU A 230 -4.33 -12.83 1.31
C LEU A 230 -5.02 -12.97 -0.04
N CYS A 231 -4.78 -14.09 -0.73
CA CYS A 231 -5.18 -14.32 -2.11
C CYS A 231 -6.54 -15.01 -2.20
N ASP A 232 -6.73 -16.09 -1.44
CA ASP A 232 -7.91 -16.95 -1.57
C ASP A 232 -9.05 -16.49 -0.65
N LYS A 233 -8.72 -15.61 0.31
CA LYS A 233 -9.64 -15.08 1.34
C LYS A 233 -10.31 -16.22 2.11
N THR A 234 -9.54 -17.24 2.46
CA THR A 234 -9.98 -18.39 3.26
C THR A 234 -9.07 -18.65 4.45
N VAL A 235 -9.61 -19.40 5.41
CA VAL A 235 -8.88 -19.97 6.56
C VAL A 235 -9.23 -21.45 6.62
N LYS A 236 -8.28 -22.32 6.31
CA LYS A 236 -8.49 -23.77 6.19
C LYS A 236 -9.62 -24.10 5.21
N GLY A 237 -9.66 -23.40 4.07
CA GLY A 237 -10.66 -23.55 3.01
C GLY A 237 -12.02 -22.90 3.29
N LYS A 238 -12.26 -22.39 4.51
CA LYS A 238 -13.50 -21.66 4.84
C LYS A 238 -13.32 -20.18 4.51
N LYS A 239 -14.23 -19.61 3.70
CA LYS A 239 -14.18 -18.19 3.33
C LYS A 239 -14.22 -17.27 4.55
N LEU A 240 -13.50 -16.17 4.46
CA LEU A 240 -13.67 -15.03 5.35
C LEU A 240 -15.06 -14.41 5.16
N THR A 241 -15.56 -13.82 6.23
CA THR A 241 -16.84 -13.13 6.29
C THR A 241 -16.84 -11.98 5.29
N ARG A 242 -17.81 -12.00 4.39
CA ARG A 242 -17.96 -10.93 3.40
C ARG A 242 -18.33 -9.64 4.11
N HIS A 243 -17.77 -8.54 3.63
CA HIS A 243 -18.07 -7.19 4.13
C HIS A 243 -17.79 -6.99 5.63
N SER A 244 -16.92 -7.82 6.24
CA SER A 244 -16.45 -7.61 7.62
C SER A 244 -15.61 -6.35 7.80
N GLY A 245 -15.22 -5.67 6.72
CA GLY A 245 -14.28 -4.55 6.77
C GLY A 245 -12.83 -4.98 7.04
N LEU A 246 -12.51 -6.27 7.01
CA LEU A 246 -11.14 -6.76 7.21
C LEU A 246 -10.30 -6.59 5.94
N GLN A 247 -9.25 -5.78 6.05
CA GLN A 247 -8.19 -5.62 5.07
C GLN A 247 -6.91 -6.28 5.58
N ILE A 248 -6.14 -6.93 4.71
CA ILE A 248 -4.96 -7.72 5.12
C ILE A 248 -3.76 -7.26 4.30
N ILE A 249 -2.68 -6.93 5.00
CA ILE A 249 -1.38 -6.55 4.45
C ILE A 249 -0.34 -7.55 4.94
N ALA A 250 0.58 -7.93 4.06
CA ALA A 250 1.84 -8.54 4.49
C ALA A 250 3.03 -7.65 4.10
N ALA A 251 4.03 -7.58 4.96
CA ALA A 251 5.33 -7.04 4.64
C ALA A 251 6.38 -8.15 4.65
N CYS A 252 7.29 -8.14 3.69
CA CYS A 252 8.35 -9.13 3.56
C CYS A 252 9.71 -8.43 3.47
N ASN A 253 10.73 -9.09 4.00
CA ASN A 253 12.11 -8.66 3.81
C ASN A 253 12.62 -9.17 2.45
N PRO A 254 13.47 -8.39 1.75
CA PRO A 254 14.04 -8.83 0.48
C PRO A 254 14.95 -10.04 0.69
N TYR A 255 14.90 -11.00 -0.23
CA TYR A 255 15.82 -12.12 -0.25
C TYR A 255 17.18 -11.64 -0.76
N ARG A 256 18.20 -11.73 0.09
CA ARG A 256 19.59 -11.37 -0.25
C ARG A 256 20.53 -12.37 0.40
N LYS A 257 21.55 -12.76 -0.36
CA LYS A 257 22.69 -13.50 0.17
C LYS A 257 23.64 -12.52 0.86
N HIS A 258 24.24 -12.95 1.97
CA HIS A 258 25.37 -12.24 2.55
C HIS A 258 26.57 -12.23 1.58
N THR A 259 27.47 -11.27 1.74
CA THR A 259 28.73 -11.28 0.98
C THR A 259 29.54 -12.52 1.34
N ASP A 260 30.34 -13.04 0.40
CA ASP A 260 31.15 -14.23 0.64
C ASP A 260 32.11 -14.04 1.83
N GLU A 261 32.63 -12.82 2.01
CA GLU A 261 33.44 -12.43 3.18
C GLU A 261 32.72 -12.62 4.51
N MET A 262 31.41 -12.33 4.58
CA MET A 262 30.62 -12.54 5.80
C MET A 262 30.27 -14.02 6.02
N ILE A 263 30.16 -14.80 4.95
CA ILE A 263 29.86 -16.25 5.02
C ILE A 263 31.09 -17.05 5.47
N GLN A 264 32.29 -16.58 5.13
CA GLN A 264 33.56 -17.23 5.48
C GLN A 264 34.07 -16.89 6.90
N ARG A 265 33.44 -15.92 7.58
CA ARG A 265 33.75 -15.56 8.97
C ARG A 265 32.99 -16.45 9.96
#